data_AF-A0A6C0DNF8-F1
#
_entry.id   AF-A0A6C0DNF8-F1
#
_cell.length_a   1.000
_cell.length_b   1.000
_cell.length_c   1.000
_cell.angle_alpha   90.00
_cell.angle_beta   90.00
_cell.angle_gamma   90.00
#
_symmetry.space_group_name_H-M   'P 1'
#
loop_
_entity.id
_entity.type
_entity.pdbx_description
1 polymer ?
#
loop_
_entity_poly.entity_id
_entity_poly.type
_entity_poly.pdbx_seq_one_letter_code
_entity_poly.pdbx_strand_id
1 'polypeptide(L)'
;MNVPQTTVTSTTNLGGPFQGYSPQQTLTSYKDSDQVMVRKIVRGAWNNTNAVGKGRVITPFRAVNNLGDFLGRQNYVCGGSNQVNANKPGWKGHIGSILSHCDNTGIAASVTNNRFVPDSSDYIRYKKQSALVKNYNDIKNGGNQSHASYVPLMAVRR
;
A
#
# COMPACT_ATOMS: atom_id res chain seq x y z
N MET A 1 -21.88 7.90 -36.48
CA MET A 1 -21.37 8.96 -35.59
C MET A 1 -20.00 8.52 -35.09
N ASN A 2 -18.94 9.23 -35.51
CA ASN A 2 -17.57 8.90 -35.13
C ASN A 2 -17.29 9.58 -33.79
N VAL A 3 -17.16 8.81 -32.72
CA VAL A 3 -16.81 9.36 -31.39
C VAL A 3 -15.33 9.71 -31.43
N PRO A 4 -14.93 10.97 -31.15
CA PRO A 4 -13.53 11.35 -31.13
C PRO A 4 -12.84 10.60 -29.97
N GLN A 5 -11.89 9.72 -30.29
CA GLN A 5 -10.98 9.17 -29.29
C GLN A 5 -10.03 10.29 -28.86
N THR A 6 -10.28 10.86 -27.69
CA THR A 6 -9.32 11.75 -27.04
C THR A 6 -8.08 10.93 -26.66
N THR A 7 -7.00 11.09 -27.42
CA THR A 7 -5.68 10.55 -27.11
C THR A 7 -5.08 11.30 -25.92
N VAL A 8 -5.51 10.92 -24.72
CA VAL A 8 -4.97 11.46 -23.47
C VAL A 8 -3.59 10.88 -23.22
N THR A 9 -2.57 11.61 -23.66
CA THR A 9 -1.16 11.21 -23.59
C THR A 9 -0.54 11.76 -22.31
N SER A 10 -0.82 11.14 -21.16
CA SER A 10 -0.05 11.41 -19.93
C SER A 10 0.88 10.23 -19.63
N THR A 11 2.17 10.44 -19.83
CA THR A 11 3.23 9.41 -19.68
C THR A 11 3.40 8.91 -18.24
N THR A 12 2.83 9.59 -17.26
CA THR A 12 2.86 9.19 -15.84
C THR A 12 1.86 8.10 -15.47
N ASN A 13 0.89 7.78 -16.34
CA ASN A 13 -0.25 6.91 -16.02
C ASN A 13 -0.27 5.57 -16.77
N LEU A 14 0.89 4.97 -17.06
CA LEU A 14 0.98 3.64 -17.70
C LEU A 14 0.09 3.47 -18.94
N GLY A 15 -0.20 4.57 -19.64
CA GLY A 15 -1.08 4.62 -20.80
C GLY A 15 -2.51 5.11 -20.51
N GLY A 16 -3.05 4.93 -19.31
CA GLY A 16 -4.41 5.37 -18.98
C GLY A 16 -4.61 6.90 -19.02
N PRO A 17 -5.83 7.38 -19.32
CA PRO A 17 -6.12 8.82 -19.41
C PRO A 17 -5.96 9.56 -18.07
N PHE A 18 -6.12 8.90 -16.92
CA PHE A 18 -5.96 9.50 -15.59
C PHE A 18 -5.60 8.45 -14.51
N GLN A 19 -5.15 8.89 -13.34
CA GLN A 19 -4.84 8.00 -12.21
C GLN A 19 -6.10 7.31 -11.68
N GLY A 20 -6.02 6.00 -11.46
CA GLY A 20 -7.16 5.20 -11.03
C GLY A 20 -8.07 4.77 -12.19
N TYR A 21 -7.67 5.03 -13.44
CA TYR A 21 -8.41 4.59 -14.62
C TYR A 21 -8.36 3.07 -14.75
N SER A 22 -9.53 2.46 -14.94
CA SER A 22 -9.65 1.08 -15.34
C SER A 22 -10.04 1.01 -16.82
N PRO A 23 -9.24 0.36 -17.69
CA PRO A 23 -9.69 0.09 -19.05
C PRO A 23 -10.90 -0.86 -19.07
N GLN A 24 -11.69 -0.76 -20.13
CA GLN A 24 -12.81 -1.68 -20.40
C GLN A 24 -12.31 -3.11 -20.60
N GLN A 25 -13.18 -4.08 -20.33
CA GLN A 25 -12.92 -5.50 -20.60
C GLN A 25 -12.66 -5.70 -22.09
N THR A 26 -11.66 -6.52 -22.44
CA THR A 26 -11.43 -6.98 -23.83
C THR A 26 -11.74 -8.48 -23.93
N LEU A 27 -11.83 -9.01 -25.16
CA LEU A 27 -12.16 -10.42 -25.41
C LEU A 27 -11.27 -11.41 -24.65
N THR A 28 -10.02 -11.05 -24.37
CA THR A 28 -9.04 -11.90 -23.68
C THR A 28 -8.75 -11.50 -22.23
N SER A 29 -9.28 -10.37 -21.77
CA SER A 29 -9.07 -9.85 -20.41
C SER A 29 -10.41 -9.71 -19.71
N TYR A 30 -10.89 -10.78 -19.07
CA TYR A 30 -12.13 -10.79 -18.30
C TYR A 30 -12.03 -9.96 -17.00
N LYS A 31 -13.09 -9.21 -16.70
CA LYS A 31 -13.24 -8.42 -15.47
C LYS A 31 -14.34 -9.03 -14.62
N ASP A 32 -13.97 -9.65 -13.51
CA ASP A 32 -14.88 -10.29 -12.56
C ASP A 32 -15.08 -9.43 -11.30
N SER A 33 -15.99 -9.88 -10.43
CA SER A 33 -16.24 -9.24 -9.12
C SER A 33 -15.00 -9.23 -8.22
N ASP A 34 -14.13 -10.24 -8.35
CA ASP A 34 -12.91 -10.36 -7.56
C ASP A 34 -11.95 -9.22 -7.88
N GLN A 35 -11.80 -8.85 -9.15
CA GLN A 35 -11.00 -7.69 -9.54
C GLN A 35 -11.56 -6.39 -8.96
N VAL A 36 -12.89 -6.22 -8.91
CA VAL A 36 -13.51 -5.03 -8.29
C VAL A 36 -13.20 -4.98 -6.79
N MET A 37 -13.31 -6.11 -6.09
CA MET A 37 -13.02 -6.20 -4.67
C MET A 37 -11.53 -5.96 -4.38
N VAL A 38 -10.63 -6.56 -5.15
CA VAL A 38 -9.19 -6.33 -5.02
C VAL A 38 -8.82 -4.88 -5.29
N ARG A 39 -9.48 -4.21 -6.24
CA ARG A 39 -9.27 -2.78 -6.50
C ARG A 39 -9.70 -1.90 -5.34
N LYS A 40 -10.76 -2.26 -4.61
CA LYS A 40 -11.16 -1.56 -3.39
C LYS A 40 -10.06 -1.68 -2.32
N ILE A 41 -9.53 -2.89 -2.13
CA ILE A 41 -8.43 -3.15 -1.19
C ILE A 41 -7.18 -2.37 -1.60
N VAL A 42 -6.77 -2.44 -2.86
CA VAL A 42 -5.58 -1.76 -3.37
C VAL A 42 -5.65 -0.25 -3.16
N ARG A 43 -6.79 0.38 -3.47
CA ARG A 43 -6.96 1.82 -3.30
C ARG A 43 -6.99 2.26 -1.83
N GLY A 44 -7.55 1.45 -0.94
CA GLY A 44 -7.65 1.78 0.49
C GLY A 44 -6.41 1.44 1.31
N ALA A 45 -5.83 0.27 1.08
CA ALA A 45 -4.77 -0.29 1.91
C ALA A 45 -3.36 -0.01 1.36
N TRP A 46 -3.17 -0.03 0.04
CA TRP A 46 -1.84 0.01 -0.59
C TRP A 46 -1.50 1.34 -1.27
N ASN A 47 -2.39 2.33 -1.19
CA ASN A 47 -2.20 3.68 -1.75
C ASN A 47 -2.05 4.75 -0.67
N ASN A 48 -1.26 4.46 0.38
CA ASN A 48 -0.95 5.41 1.44
C ASN A 48 0.57 5.63 1.54
N THR A 49 0.97 6.63 2.32
CA THR A 49 2.39 6.97 2.55
C THR A 49 3.18 5.80 3.12
N ASN A 50 2.55 4.92 3.91
CA ASN A 50 3.21 3.73 4.45
C ASN A 50 3.52 2.68 3.38
N ALA A 51 2.80 2.67 2.25
CA ALA A 51 3.06 1.79 1.11
C ALA A 51 4.02 2.44 0.09
N VAL A 52 3.73 3.66 -0.33
CA VAL A 52 4.39 4.35 -1.47
C VAL A 52 5.55 5.26 -1.03
N GLY A 53 5.56 5.70 0.23
CA GLY A 53 6.57 6.62 0.77
C GLY A 53 7.99 6.09 0.64
N LYS A 54 8.91 7.00 0.28
CA LYS A 54 10.35 6.74 0.20
C LYS A 54 10.98 7.00 1.58
N GLY A 55 12.09 6.32 1.88
CA GLY A 55 12.81 6.46 3.17
C GLY A 55 12.42 5.46 4.26
N ARG A 56 11.58 4.47 3.95
CA ARG A 56 11.21 3.40 4.86
C ARG A 56 12.34 2.35 4.97
N VAL A 57 12.70 1.98 6.20
CA VAL A 57 13.67 0.89 6.47
C VAL A 57 13.00 -0.48 6.34
N ILE A 58 11.74 -0.59 6.77
CA ILE A 58 10.96 -1.83 6.69
C ILE A 58 10.32 -2.05 5.31
N THR A 59 9.82 -3.25 5.05
CA THR A 59 9.10 -3.54 3.81
C THR A 59 7.73 -2.85 3.77
N PRO A 60 7.18 -2.52 2.59
CA PRO A 60 5.85 -1.89 2.48
C PRO A 60 4.76 -2.68 3.20
N PHE A 61 4.81 -4.00 3.09
CA PHE A 61 3.90 -4.89 3.78
C PHE A 61 3.90 -4.72 5.30
N ARG A 62 5.09 -4.55 5.91
CA ARG A 62 5.20 -4.34 7.36
C ARG A 62 4.73 -2.95 7.77
N ALA A 63 5.00 -1.91 6.97
CA ALA A 63 4.56 -0.56 7.31
C ALA A 63 3.04 -0.38 7.21
N VAL A 64 2.40 -0.92 6.17
CA VAL A 64 0.94 -0.80 6.00
C VAL A 64 0.19 -1.52 7.12
N ASN A 65 0.68 -2.69 7.52
CA ASN A 65 0.06 -3.49 8.57
C ASN A 65 0.52 -3.11 9.99
N ASN A 66 1.27 -2.00 10.16
CA ASN A 66 1.84 -1.59 11.44
C ASN A 66 2.54 -2.77 12.13
N LEU A 67 3.46 -3.46 11.44
CA LEU A 67 4.24 -4.59 11.99
C LEU A 67 5.66 -4.18 12.37
N GLY A 68 5.96 -2.89 12.36
CA GLY A 68 7.26 -2.37 12.74
C GLY A 68 7.32 -0.85 12.59
N ASP A 69 8.33 -0.26 13.20
CA ASP A 69 8.61 1.16 13.04
C ASP A 69 9.08 1.46 11.61
N PHE A 70 8.49 2.49 10.99
CA PHE A 70 8.76 2.87 9.61
C PHE A 70 10.25 3.19 9.36
N LEU A 71 10.92 3.79 10.34
CA LEU A 71 12.34 4.16 10.31
C LEU A 71 13.25 3.15 11.02
N GLY A 72 12.70 2.08 11.60
CA GLY A 72 13.48 1.09 12.35
C GLY A 72 14.07 1.62 13.66
N ARG A 73 13.47 2.67 14.24
CA ARG A 73 13.94 3.27 15.50
C ARG A 73 13.76 2.31 16.67
N GLN A 74 14.72 2.30 17.59
CA GLN A 74 14.68 1.49 18.81
C GLN A 74 14.00 2.27 19.93
N ASN A 75 13.09 1.61 20.66
CA ASN A 75 12.38 2.16 21.82
C ASN A 75 11.70 3.52 21.54
N TYR A 76 11.35 3.77 20.28
CA TYR A 76 10.72 5.02 19.88
C TYR A 76 9.25 5.02 20.27
N VAL A 77 8.84 6.06 20.99
CA VAL A 77 7.44 6.29 21.37
C VAL A 77 7.18 7.76 21.15
N CYS A 78 6.14 8.11 20.41
CA CYS A 78 5.77 9.50 20.17
C CYS A 78 4.27 9.57 20.01
N GLY A 79 3.55 9.82 21.12
CA GLY A 79 2.10 9.70 21.14
C GLY A 79 1.64 8.29 20.76
N GLY A 80 1.55 7.39 21.74
CA GLY A 80 0.99 6.05 21.56
C GLY A 80 -0.51 6.01 21.82
N SER A 81 -1.19 4.96 21.35
CA SER A 81 -2.56 4.65 21.74
C SER A 81 -2.61 4.40 23.26
N ASN A 82 -3.31 5.25 24.02
CA ASN A 82 -3.59 4.96 25.43
C ASN A 82 -4.81 4.04 25.52
N GLN A 83 -4.74 2.99 26.34
CA GLN A 83 -5.88 2.11 26.61
C GLN A 83 -6.98 2.83 27.43
N VAL A 84 -6.62 3.91 28.13
CA VAL A 84 -7.52 4.66 29.00
C VAL A 84 -7.56 6.13 28.61
N ASN A 85 -8.77 6.69 28.58
CA ASN A 85 -8.98 8.11 28.31
C ASN A 85 -8.79 8.92 29.61
N ALA A 86 -7.82 9.83 29.63
CA ALA A 86 -7.53 10.71 30.77
C ALA A 86 -8.68 11.69 31.10
N ASN A 87 -9.67 11.85 30.21
CA ASN A 87 -10.83 12.72 30.41
C ASN A 87 -11.95 12.09 31.22
N LYS A 88 -11.76 10.89 31.81
CA LYS A 88 -12.72 10.34 32.75
C LYS A 88 -12.73 11.18 34.04
N PRO A 89 -13.86 11.81 34.43
CA PRO A 89 -13.94 12.65 35.62
C PRO A 89 -13.43 11.93 36.87
N GLY A 90 -12.55 12.58 37.64
CA GLY A 90 -11.95 12.01 38.86
C GLY A 90 -10.76 11.06 38.65
N TRP A 91 -10.42 10.67 37.42
CA TRP A 91 -9.34 9.70 37.15
C TRP A 91 -8.06 10.31 36.56
N LYS A 92 -8.06 11.61 36.27
CA LYS A 92 -6.96 12.31 35.58
C LYS A 92 -5.60 12.23 36.32
N GLY A 93 -5.61 12.18 37.65
CA GLY A 93 -4.38 12.05 38.45
C GLY A 93 -3.89 10.61 38.65
N HIS A 94 -4.75 9.62 38.40
CA HIS A 94 -4.44 8.19 38.56
C HIS A 94 -4.04 7.52 37.25
N ILE A 95 -4.39 8.13 36.12
CA ILE A 95 -4.01 7.69 34.79
C ILE A 95 -2.66 8.32 34.45
N GLY A 96 -1.61 7.52 34.38
CA GLY A 96 -0.28 7.96 33.98
C GLY A 96 -0.26 8.61 32.60
N SER A 97 0.69 9.52 32.38
CA SER A 97 0.91 10.13 31.06
C SER A 97 1.63 9.17 30.11
N ILE A 98 1.40 9.34 28.81
CA ILE A 98 2.13 8.59 27.78
C ILE A 98 3.56 9.10 27.72
N LEU A 99 4.54 8.21 27.88
CA LEU A 99 5.93 8.50 27.55
C LEU A 99 6.03 8.89 26.08
N SER A 100 6.48 10.12 25.79
CA SER A 100 6.65 10.61 24.42
C SER A 100 8.08 11.10 24.24
N HIS A 101 8.81 10.38 23.41
CA HIS A 101 10.14 10.69 22.91
C HIS A 101 10.06 10.91 21.40
N CYS A 102 9.30 11.94 21.01
CA CYS A 102 9.12 12.32 19.62
C CYS A 102 10.41 12.81 18.99
N ASP A 103 10.66 12.37 17.76
CA ASP A 103 11.67 12.97 16.91
C ASP A 103 11.03 13.96 15.93
N ASN A 104 11.85 14.82 15.33
CA ASN A 104 11.38 15.83 14.36
C ASN A 104 11.08 15.22 12.98
N THR A 105 10.93 13.89 12.87
CA THR A 105 10.69 13.23 11.57
C THR A 105 9.24 13.35 11.12
N GLY A 106 8.32 13.63 12.04
CA GLY A 106 6.88 13.65 11.76
C GLY A 106 6.28 12.27 11.47
N ILE A 107 7.05 11.19 11.70
CA ILE A 107 6.59 9.81 11.48
C ILE A 107 6.15 9.21 12.81
N ALA A 108 4.87 8.82 12.86
CA ALA A 108 4.26 8.19 14.03
C ALA A 108 5.00 6.94 14.48
N ALA A 109 4.97 6.66 15.78
CA ALA A 109 5.56 5.45 16.35
C ALA A 109 4.74 4.20 16.01
N SER A 110 5.42 3.06 15.89
CA SER A 110 4.77 1.75 15.88
C SER A 110 4.14 1.50 17.26
N VAL A 111 2.88 1.05 17.28
CA VAL A 111 2.14 0.76 18.53
C VAL A 111 2.02 -0.74 18.79
N THR A 112 2.54 -1.57 17.89
CA THR A 112 2.38 -3.02 17.90
C THR A 112 3.68 -3.75 18.18
N ASN A 113 3.62 -5.08 18.21
CA ASN A 113 4.80 -5.91 18.30
C ASN A 113 5.61 -5.92 16.99
N ASN A 114 6.73 -5.20 16.98
CA ASN A 114 7.66 -5.16 15.85
C ASN A 114 8.27 -6.52 15.48
N ARG A 115 8.20 -7.55 16.35
CA ARG A 115 8.69 -8.92 16.11
C ARG A 115 7.61 -9.86 15.60
N PHE A 116 6.39 -9.39 15.41
CA PHE A 116 5.32 -10.23 14.87
C PHE A 116 5.66 -10.74 13.46
N VAL A 117 5.46 -12.04 13.27
CA VAL A 117 5.64 -12.74 12.01
C VAL A 117 4.25 -13.10 11.49
N PRO A 118 3.78 -12.46 10.40
CA PRO A 118 2.51 -12.79 9.79
C PRO A 118 2.59 -14.10 9.01
N ASP A 119 1.44 -14.71 8.75
CA ASP A 119 1.36 -15.91 7.93
C ASP A 119 1.83 -15.62 6.49
N SER A 120 2.41 -16.64 5.88
CA SER A 120 2.80 -16.71 4.48
C SER A 120 1.67 -16.33 3.52
N SER A 121 0.42 -16.69 3.83
CA SER A 121 -0.74 -16.42 2.99
C SER A 121 -1.00 -14.91 2.81
N ASP A 122 -0.86 -14.13 3.88
CA ASP A 122 -1.00 -12.67 3.86
C ASP A 122 0.09 -12.00 3.02
N TYR A 123 1.32 -12.50 3.12
CA TYR A 123 2.43 -11.99 2.31
C TYR A 123 2.25 -12.32 0.82
N ILE A 124 1.79 -13.53 0.50
CA ILE A 124 1.45 -13.93 -0.88
C ILE A 124 0.34 -13.02 -1.42
N ARG A 125 -0.71 -12.77 -0.62
CA ARG A 125 -1.81 -11.86 -0.99
C ARG A 125 -1.30 -10.45 -1.26
N TYR A 126 -0.43 -9.93 -0.39
CA TYR A 126 0.23 -8.64 -0.60
C TYR A 126 1.02 -8.61 -1.90
N LYS A 127 1.83 -9.63 -2.19
CA LYS A 127 2.64 -9.68 -3.42
C LYS A 127 1.78 -9.67 -4.68
N LYS A 128 0.66 -10.41 -4.68
CA LYS A 128 -0.34 -10.39 -5.76
C LYS A 128 -0.95 -9.00 -5.92
N GLN A 129 -1.40 -8.40 -4.81
CA GLN A 129 -2.03 -7.08 -4.82
C GLN A 129 -1.05 -5.97 -5.24
N SER A 130 0.20 -6.03 -4.77
CA SER A 130 1.27 -5.08 -5.14
C SER A 130 1.57 -5.12 -6.64
N ALA A 131 1.58 -6.30 -7.26
CA ALA A 131 1.73 -6.43 -8.70
C ALA A 131 0.56 -5.77 -9.45
N LEU A 132 -0.67 -5.93 -8.96
CA LEU A 132 -1.85 -5.27 -9.52
C LEU A 132 -1.82 -3.75 -9.35
N VAL A 133 -1.30 -3.23 -8.22
CA VAL A 133 -1.11 -1.78 -8.02
C VAL A 133 -0.19 -1.19 -9.08
N LYS A 134 0.92 -1.88 -9.36
CA LYS A 134 1.91 -1.42 -10.34
C LYS A 134 1.37 -1.34 -11.76
N ASN A 135 0.38 -2.16 -12.10
CA ASN A 135 -0.24 -2.19 -13.42
C ASN A 135 -1.65 -1.56 -13.40
N TYR A 136 -2.01 -0.83 -12.34
CA TYR A 136 -3.40 -0.43 -12.11
C TYR A 136 -3.96 0.46 -13.24
N ASN A 137 -3.13 1.38 -13.74
CA ASN A 137 -3.48 2.32 -14.81
C ASN A 137 -3.09 1.81 -16.21
N ASP A 138 -2.57 0.59 -16.33
CA ASP A 138 -2.14 0.05 -17.62
C ASP A 138 -3.34 -0.28 -18.51
N ILE A 139 -3.42 0.35 -19.69
CA ILE A 139 -4.47 0.07 -20.68
C ILE A 139 -4.45 -1.40 -21.09
N LYS A 140 -3.27 -2.04 -21.12
CA LYS A 140 -3.12 -3.43 -21.52
C LYS A 140 -3.33 -4.42 -20.38
N ASN A 141 -3.59 -3.94 -19.15
CA ASN A 141 -3.79 -4.78 -17.95
C ASN A 141 -2.69 -5.83 -17.71
N GLY A 142 -1.43 -5.52 -18.03
CA GLY A 142 -0.32 -6.49 -17.90
C GLY A 142 -0.13 -7.41 -19.11
N GLY A 143 -0.63 -7.01 -20.30
CA GLY A 143 -0.30 -7.66 -21.56
C GLY A 143 1.21 -7.59 -21.92
N ASN A 144 1.67 -8.49 -22.77
CA ASN A 144 3.10 -8.62 -23.14
C ASN A 144 3.55 -7.63 -24.23
N GLN A 145 3.15 -6.37 -24.16
CA GLN A 145 3.54 -5.40 -25.18
C GLN A 145 5.08 -5.35 -25.30
N SER A 146 5.59 -5.62 -26.50
CA SER A 146 7.03 -5.71 -26.79
C SER A 146 7.81 -6.72 -25.91
N HIS A 147 7.23 -7.89 -25.60
CA HIS A 147 7.88 -8.94 -24.79
C HIS A 147 8.22 -8.52 -23.36
N ALA A 148 7.47 -7.58 -22.77
CA ALA A 148 7.68 -7.10 -21.40
C ALA A 148 7.67 -8.22 -20.34
N SER A 149 6.99 -9.34 -20.60
CA SER A 149 6.97 -10.52 -19.72
C SER A 149 8.27 -11.32 -19.72
N TYR A 150 9.14 -11.17 -20.72
CA TYR A 150 10.39 -11.91 -20.84
C TYR A 150 11.38 -11.57 -19.73
N VAL A 151 11.57 -10.28 -19.45
CA VAL A 151 12.51 -9.80 -18.43
C VAL A 151 12.20 -10.35 -17.02
N PRO A 152 10.97 -10.24 -16.48
CA PRO A 152 10.66 -10.81 -15.17
C PRO A 152 10.71 -12.34 -15.15
N LEU A 153 10.40 -13.00 -16.26
CA LEU A 153 10.46 -14.46 -16.37
C LEU A 153 11.91 -14.96 -16.33
N MET A 154 12.83 -14.27 -17.02
CA MET A 154 14.26 -14.54 -16.96
C MET A 154 14.86 -14.31 -15.57
N ALA A 155 14.34 -13.34 -14.81
CA ALA A 155 14.77 -13.12 -13.43
C ALA A 155 14.40 -14.27 -12.47
N VAL A 156 13.36 -15.05 -12.77
CA VAL A 156 12.92 -16.20 -11.96
C VAL A 156 13.63 -17.50 -12.38
N ARG A 157 13.95 -17.64 -13.67
CA ARG A 157 14.62 -18.83 -14.24
C ARG A 157 16.14 -18.80 -14.13
N ARG A 158 16.70 -17.78 -13.48
CA ARG A 158 18.13 -17.61 -13.28
C ARG A 158 18.57 -18.32 -12.00
#